data_AF-A0A3Q9RNK8-F1
#
_entry.id   AF-A0A3Q9RNK8-F1
#
_cell.length_a   1.000
_cell.length_b   1.000
_cell.length_c   1.000
_cell.angle_alpha   90.00
_cell.angle_beta   90.00
_cell.angle_gamma   90.00
#
_symmetry.space_group_name_H-M   'P 1'
#
loop_
_entity.id
_entity.type
_entity.pdbx_description
1 polymer ?
#
loop_
_entity_poly.entity_id
_entity_poly.type
_entity_poly.pdbx_seq_one_letter_code
_entity_poly.pdbx_strand_id
1 'polypeptide(L)'
;MNDFFVGTILSSVGFLFVGAVLWLLIIVSVVLLLWGGLKKSWKGFFFSGLAILIPAIILSTQKGFFILFLFLPLLAFVIAYLMKIRT
;
A
#
# COMPACT_ATOMS: atom_id res chain seq x y z
N MET A 1 7.54 -35.71 13.57
CA MET A 1 7.40 -34.57 14.52
C MET A 1 8.18 -33.35 14.05
N ASN A 2 9.40 -33.51 13.51
CA ASN A 2 10.19 -32.38 12.97
C ASN A 2 9.54 -31.71 11.75
N ASP A 3 8.96 -32.46 10.81
CA ASP A 3 8.32 -31.88 9.62
C ASP A 3 7.04 -31.09 9.93
N PHE A 4 6.29 -31.53 10.96
CA PHE A 4 5.14 -30.80 11.50
C PHE A 4 5.57 -29.46 12.11
N PHE A 5 6.68 -29.46 12.87
CA PHE A 5 7.21 -28.26 13.50
C PHE A 5 7.78 -27.28 12.46
N VAL A 6 8.51 -27.79 11.46
CA VAL A 6 9.09 -26.98 10.37
C VAL A 6 8.00 -26.38 9.48
N GLY A 7 6.93 -27.11 9.14
CA GLY A 7 5.79 -26.58 8.39
C GLY A 7 5.03 -25.47 9.13
N THR A 8 4.93 -25.58 10.46
CA THR A 8 4.26 -24.57 11.30
C THR A 8 5.13 -23.30 11.48
N ILE A 9 6.46 -23.46 11.56
CA ILE A 9 7.39 -22.32 11.60
C ILE A 9 7.44 -21.58 10.25
N LEU A 10 7.57 -22.31 9.14
CA LEU A 10 7.61 -21.71 7.79
C LEU A 10 6.33 -20.93 7.47
N SER A 11 5.17 -21.46 7.87
CA SER A 11 3.89 -20.76 7.72
C SER A 11 3.79 -19.51 8.60
N SER A 12 4.31 -19.57 9.84
CA SER A 12 4.36 -18.41 10.75
C SER A 12 5.28 -17.31 10.25
N VAL A 13 6.49 -17.66 9.80
CA VAL A 13 7.46 -16.71 9.24
C VAL A 13 6.94 -16.12 7.93
N GLY A 14 6.33 -16.93 7.06
CA GLY A 14 5.70 -16.46 5.83
C GLY A 14 4.57 -15.45 6.10
N PHE A 15 3.70 -15.74 7.06
CA PHE A 15 2.64 -14.82 7.47
C PHE A 15 3.20 -13.49 8.00
N LEU A 16 4.18 -13.53 8.90
CA LEU A 16 4.83 -12.34 9.44
C LEU A 16 5.53 -11.52 8.34
N PHE A 17 6.19 -12.17 7.39
CA PHE A 17 6.85 -11.51 6.27
C PHE A 17 5.85 -10.78 5.36
N VAL A 18 4.78 -11.44 4.95
CA VAL A 18 3.71 -10.81 4.14
C VAL A 18 3.11 -9.63 4.88
N GLY A 19 2.81 -9.79 6.17
CA GLY A 19 2.33 -8.71 7.03
C GLY A 19 3.30 -7.53 7.07
N ALA A 20 4.58 -7.78 7.32
CA ALA A 20 5.62 -6.75 7.38
C ALA A 20 5.76 -5.99 6.06
N VAL A 21 5.71 -6.70 4.91
CA VAL A 21 5.76 -6.08 3.58
C VAL A 21 4.55 -5.17 3.35
N LEU A 22 3.34 -5.62 3.71
CA LEU A 22 2.13 -4.79 3.56
C LEU A 22 2.18 -3.54 4.42
N TRP A 23 2.60 -3.65 5.68
CA TRP A 23 2.79 -2.49 6.57
C TRP A 23 3.86 -1.53 6.05
N LEU A 24 4.98 -2.05 5.54
CA LEU A 24 6.02 -1.24 4.94
C LEU A 24 5.50 -0.47 3.72
N LEU A 25 4.73 -1.11 2.84
CA LEU A 25 4.11 -0.45 1.69
C LEU A 25 3.16 0.67 2.09
N ILE A 26 2.37 0.47 3.14
CA ILE A 26 1.48 1.51 3.70
C ILE A 26 2.32 2.70 4.19
N ILE A 27 3.37 2.45 4.98
CA ILE A 27 4.25 3.52 5.50
C ILE A 27 4.93 4.28 4.36
N VAL A 28 5.51 3.56 3.39
CA VAL A 28 6.15 4.14 2.21
C VAL A 28 5.16 5.00 1.43
N SER A 29 3.92 4.54 1.24
CA SER A 29 2.89 5.33 0.59
C SER A 29 2.63 6.66 1.32
N VAL A 30 2.45 6.63 2.64
CA VAL A 30 2.22 7.85 3.43
C VAL A 30 3.40 8.82 3.32
N VAL A 31 4.64 8.32 3.44
CA VAL A 31 5.85 9.14 3.30
C VAL A 31 5.92 9.78 1.90
N LEU A 32 5.66 9.01 0.84
CA LEU A 32 5.65 9.50 -0.53
C LEU A 32 4.52 10.50 -0.80
N LEU A 33 3.36 10.32 -0.19
CA LEU A 33 2.21 11.21 -0.33
C LEU A 33 2.50 12.57 0.32
N LEU A 34 3.04 12.56 1.55
CA LEU A 34 3.48 13.77 2.24
C LEU A 34 4.60 14.47 1.47
N TRP A 35 5.62 13.72 1.01
CA TRP A 35 6.72 14.27 0.24
C TRP A 35 6.26 14.84 -1.11
N GLY A 36 5.35 14.15 -1.80
CA GLY A 36 4.71 14.60 -3.04
C GLY A 36 3.94 15.91 -2.85
N GLY A 37 3.21 16.05 -1.73
CA GLY A 37 2.54 17.28 -1.35
C GLY A 37 3.54 18.43 -1.08
N LEU A 38 4.55 18.18 -0.24
CA LEU A 38 5.56 19.18 0.13
C LEU A 38 6.38 19.67 -1.06
N LYS A 39 6.76 18.77 -1.97
CA LYS A 39 7.56 19.11 -3.17
C LYS A 39 6.71 19.46 -4.38
N LYS A 40 5.38 19.50 -4.24
CA LYS A 40 4.43 19.62 -5.35
C LYS A 40 4.78 18.69 -6.52
N SER A 41 5.15 17.45 -6.23
CA SER A 41 5.65 16.48 -7.20
C SER A 41 4.57 15.48 -7.59
N TRP A 42 4.16 15.49 -8.86
CA TRP A 42 3.23 14.49 -9.40
C TRP A 42 3.75 13.05 -9.23
N LYS A 43 5.08 12.87 -9.33
CA LYS A 43 5.73 11.55 -9.15
C LYS A 43 5.52 11.04 -7.73
N GLY A 44 5.59 11.92 -6.73
CA GLY A 44 5.35 11.55 -5.33
C GLY A 44 3.96 10.97 -5.12
N PHE A 45 2.93 11.65 -5.65
CA PHE A 45 1.55 11.15 -5.61
C PHE A 45 1.39 9.84 -6.40
N PHE A 46 1.96 9.75 -7.61
CA PHE A 46 1.89 8.54 -8.42
C PHE A 46 2.51 7.32 -7.71
N PHE A 47 3.73 7.45 -7.19
CA PHE A 47 4.39 6.35 -6.47
C PHE A 47 3.73 6.05 -5.12
N SER A 48 3.14 7.05 -4.44
CA SER A 48 2.35 6.79 -3.23
C SER A 48 1.10 5.95 -3.53
N GLY A 49 0.41 6.25 -4.64
CA GLY A 49 -0.74 5.48 -5.11
C GLY A 49 -0.38 4.05 -5.49
N LEU A 50 0.76 3.87 -6.18
CA LEU A 50 1.28 2.54 -6.50
C LEU A 50 1.63 1.74 -5.24
N ALA A 51 2.28 2.35 -4.26
CA ALA A 51 2.68 1.68 -3.02
C ALA A 51 1.46 1.19 -2.21
N ILE A 52 0.38 1.97 -2.13
CA ILE A 52 -0.83 1.58 -1.39
C ILE A 52 -1.79 0.70 -2.19
N LEU A 53 -1.60 0.56 -3.51
CA LEU A 53 -2.53 -0.17 -4.38
C LEU A 53 -2.74 -1.62 -3.93
N ILE A 54 -1.65 -2.35 -3.67
CA ILE A 54 -1.71 -3.75 -3.24
C ILE A 54 -2.38 -3.87 -1.86
N PRO A 55 -1.93 -3.15 -0.81
CA PRO A 55 -2.63 -3.13 0.47
C PRO A 55 -4.11 -2.77 0.36
N ALA A 56 -4.47 -1.79 -0.47
CA ALA A 56 -5.86 -1.35 -0.64
C ALA A 56 -6.75 -2.44 -1.27
N ILE A 57 -6.25 -3.16 -2.28
CA ILE A 57 -6.97 -4.29 -2.89
C ILE A 57 -7.17 -5.42 -1.87
N ILE A 58 -6.15 -5.73 -1.07
CA ILE A 58 -6.27 -6.79 -0.05
C ILE A 58 -7.28 -6.37 1.03
N LEU A 59 -7.18 -5.14 1.53
CA LEU A 59 -8.10 -4.62 2.53
C LEU A 59 -9.54 -4.57 2.01
N SER A 60 -9.75 -4.22 0.74
CA SER A 60 -11.11 -4.13 0.16
C SER A 60 -11.86 -5.45 0.10
N THR A 61 -11.18 -6.59 0.20
CA THR A 61 -11.81 -7.91 0.32
C THR A 61 -12.48 -8.14 1.69
N GLN A 62 -12.17 -7.32 2.69
CA GLN A 62 -12.76 -7.42 4.02
C GLN A 62 -14.20 -6.85 4.04
N LYS A 63 -15.04 -7.38 4.92
CA LYS A 63 -16.47 -6.98 4.99
C LYS A 63 -16.65 -5.55 5.51
N GLY A 64 -17.70 -4.87 5.04
CA GLY A 64 -18.08 -3.55 5.52
C GLY A 64 -17.37 -2.43 4.78
N PHE A 65 -16.90 -1.41 5.51
CA PHE A 65 -16.35 -0.19 4.92
C PHE A 65 -14.92 -0.34 4.37
N PHE A 66 -14.33 -1.54 4.40
CA PHE A 66 -12.98 -1.71 3.88
C PHE A 66 -12.89 -1.57 2.35
N ILE A 67 -14.01 -1.70 1.63
CA ILE A 67 -14.08 -1.34 0.20
C ILE A 67 -13.61 0.10 -0.06
N LEU A 68 -13.76 1.00 0.92
CA LEU A 68 -13.35 2.39 0.82
C LEU A 68 -11.82 2.57 0.68
N PHE A 69 -11.01 1.56 1.04
CA PHE A 69 -9.57 1.66 0.88
C PHE A 69 -9.14 1.78 -0.59
N LEU A 70 -9.97 1.35 -1.54
CA LEU A 70 -9.72 1.56 -2.98
C LEU A 70 -9.74 3.04 -3.37
N PHE A 71 -10.39 3.91 -2.60
CA PHE A 71 -10.35 5.35 -2.86
C PHE A 71 -8.98 5.97 -2.60
N LEU A 72 -8.14 5.40 -1.74
CA LEU A 72 -6.79 5.92 -1.45
C LEU A 72 -5.88 5.95 -2.69
N PRO A 73 -5.63 4.83 -3.39
CA PRO A 73 -4.79 4.84 -4.59
C PRO A 73 -5.45 5.66 -5.71
N LEU A 74 -6.78 5.60 -5.86
CA LEU A 74 -7.50 6.40 -6.87
C LEU A 74 -7.31 7.90 -6.64
N LEU A 75 -7.47 8.38 -5.40
CA LEU A 75 -7.27 9.78 -5.06
C LEU A 75 -5.83 10.21 -5.33
N ALA A 76 -4.84 9.39 -4.96
CA ALA A 76 -3.44 9.66 -5.24
C ALA A 76 -3.16 9.76 -6.76
N PHE A 77 -3.73 8.87 -7.58
CA PHE A 77 -3.59 8.93 -9.03
C PHE A 77 -4.28 10.13 -9.65
N VAL A 78 -5.49 10.49 -9.19
CA VAL A 78 -6.20 11.68 -9.65
C VAL A 78 -5.38 12.93 -9.36
N ILE A 79 -4.85 13.07 -8.14
CA ILE A 79 -4.00 14.21 -7.78
C ILE A 79 -2.74 14.23 -8.64
N ALA A 80 -2.06 13.08 -8.81
CA ALA A 80 -0.88 12.96 -9.66
C ALA A 80 -1.16 13.42 -11.10
N TYR A 81 -2.28 12.98 -11.68
CA TYR A 81 -2.69 13.34 -13.03
C TYR A 81 -2.97 14.85 -13.16
N LEU A 82 -3.74 15.42 -12.24
CA LEU A 82 -4.05 16.86 -12.24
C LEU A 82 -2.79 17.72 -12.10
N MET A 83 -1.82 17.29 -11.31
CA MET A 83 -0.54 18.00 -11.16
C MET A 83 0.34 17.88 -12.39
N LYS A 84 0.40 16.69 -13.01
CA LYS A 84 1.18 16.47 -14.23
C LYS A 84 0.68 17.32 -15.40
N ILE A 85 -0.61 17.64 -15.46
CA ILE A 85 -1.15 18.56 -16.47
C ILE A 85 -0.70 20.01 -16.23
N ARG A 86 -0.46 20.39 -14.97
CA ARG A 86 -0.12 21.77 -14.58
C ARG A 86 1.38 22.05 -14.52
N THR A 87 2.24 21.04 -14.68
CA THR A 87 3.71 21.13 -14.54
C THR A 87 4.38 20.67 -15.81
#